data_AF-A0A430B2H8-F1
#
_entry.id   AF-A0A430B2H8-F1
#
_cell.length_a   1.000
_cell.length_b   1.000
_cell.length_c   1.000
_cell.angle_alpha   90.00
_cell.angle_beta   90.00
_cell.angle_gamma   90.00
#
_symmetry.space_group_name_H-M   'P 1'
#
loop_
_entity.id
_entity.type
_entity.pdbx_description
1 polymer ?
#
loop_
_entity_poly.entity_id
_entity_poly.type
_entity_poly.pdbx_seq_one_letter_code
_entity_poly.pdbx_strand_id
1 'polypeptide(L)' 'MIYCLHYIQQKKAEDLFTIDMVIPLREVKVDYYVGDKQVVGVKDVVTGCALPFKILSDGYVQLTVEELRGYCVMSVQTV' A
#
# COMPACT_ATOMS: atom_id res chain seq x y z
N MET A 1 -2.65 1.67 -9.62
CA MET A 1 -2.50 2.29 -8.28
C MET A 1 -3.08 1.35 -7.25
N ILE A 2 -2.44 1.26 -6.09
CA ILE A 2 -2.83 0.39 -4.97
C ILE A 2 -3.16 1.29 -3.79
N TYR A 3 -4.32 1.08 -3.17
CA TYR A 3 -4.75 1.83 -1.98
C TYR A 3 -4.65 0.91 -0.77
N CYS A 4 -3.76 1.22 0.16
CA CYS A 4 -3.63 0.51 1.43
C CYS A 4 -4.27 1.36 2.51
N LEU A 5 -5.32 0.84 3.14
CA LEU A 5 -6.06 1.51 4.21
C LEU A 5 -6.06 0.61 5.44
N HIS A 6 -5.67 1.17 6.59
CA HIS A 6 -5.70 0.47 7.87
C HIS A 6 -6.21 1.42 8.96
N TYR A 7 -7.48 1.23 9.31
CA TYR A 7 -8.18 2.02 10.32
C TYR A 7 -8.93 1.09 11.25
N ILE A 8 -8.88 1.40 12.55
CA ILE A 8 -9.77 0.78 13.52
C ILE A 8 -11.09 1.55 13.47
N GLN A 9 -12.15 0.84 13.08
CA GLN A 9 -13.48 1.42 12.92
C GLN A 9 -14.32 1.20 14.17
N GLN A 10 -15.13 2.19 14.52
CA GLN A 10 -16.15 2.07 15.55
C GLN A 10 -17.54 2.28 14.93
N LYS A 11 -18.46 1.35 15.17
CA LYS A 11 -19.86 1.48 14.77
C LYS A 11 -20.55 2.53 15.65
N LYS A 12 -21.17 3.54 15.02
CA LYS A 12 -21.93 4.61 15.70
C LYS A 12 -23.43 4.52 15.48
N ALA A 13 -23.84 4.04 14.32
CA ALA A 13 -25.24 3.77 13.98
C ALA A 13 -25.32 2.56 13.04
N GLU A 14 -26.52 2.19 12.61
CA GLU A 14 -26.76 1.03 11.73
C GLU A 14 -25.85 1.05 10.50
N ASP A 15 -25.78 2.21 9.83
CA ASP A 15 -25.01 2.45 8.59
C ASP A 15 -23.83 3.43 8.76
N LEU A 16 -23.41 3.73 10.00
CA LEU A 16 -22.35 4.71 10.25
C LEU A 16 -21.21 4.08 11.05
N PHE A 17 -20.02 4.09 10.44
CA PHE A 17 -18.75 3.77 11.08
C PHE A 17 -17.85 5.00 11.05
N THR A 18 -17.21 5.29 12.18
CA THR A 18 -16.19 6.34 12.28
C THR A 18 -14.81 5.72 12.42
N ILE A 19 -13.78 6.42 11.94
CA ILE A 19 -12.39 6.09 12.29
C ILE A 19 -12.23 6.46 13.77
N ASP A 20 -12.00 5.46 14.61
CA ASP A 20 -11.77 5.66 16.04
C ASP A 20 -10.28 5.88 16.31
N MET A 21 -9.45 5.05 15.69
CA MET A 21 -8.01 5.04 15.92
C MET A 21 -7.24 4.62 14.68
N VAL A 22 -6.03 5.17 14.57
CA VAL A 22 -4.99 4.69 13.63
C VAL A 22 -3.91 3.98 14.44
N ILE A 23 -3.77 2.68 14.23
CA ILE A 23 -2.66 1.89 14.78
C ILE A 23 -1.62 1.74 13.66
N PRO A 24 -0.39 2.29 13.81
CA PRO A 24 0.63 2.15 12.77
C PRO A 24 1.03 0.68 12.56
N LEU A 25 1.06 0.24 11.30
CA LEU A 25 1.66 -1.04 10.93
C LEU A 25 3.07 -0.81 10.42
N ARG A 26 4.03 -1.62 10.84
CA ARG A 26 5.43 -1.54 10.39
C ARG A 26 5.76 -2.67 9.43
N GLU A 27 6.70 -2.39 8.53
CA GLU A 27 7.24 -3.35 7.56
C GLU A 27 6.15 -4.07 6.75
N VAL A 28 5.13 -3.32 6.32
CA VAL A 28 4.03 -3.85 5.54
C VAL A 28 4.56 -4.27 4.16
N LYS A 29 4.34 -5.53 3.82
CA LYS A 29 4.68 -6.09 2.51
C LYS A 29 3.40 -6.30 1.71
N VAL A 30 3.42 -5.84 0.47
CA VAL A 30 2.33 -6.01 -0.48
C VAL A 30 2.89 -6.70 -1.71
N ASP A 31 2.39 -7.90 -2.02
CA ASP A 31 2.73 -8.57 -3.26
C ASP A 31 1.70 -8.20 -4.33
N TYR A 32 2.17 -7.68 -5.46
CA TYR A 32 1.33 -7.19 -6.53
C TYR A 32 1.74 -7.84 -7.86
N TYR A 33 0.77 -8.40 -8.58
CA TYR A 33 1.02 -9.06 -9.85
C TYR A 33 1.14 -8.05 -10.98
N VAL A 34 2.26 -8.09 -11.71
CA VAL A 34 2.57 -7.23 -12.87
C VAL A 34 2.73 -8.04 -14.17
N GLY A 35 2.71 -9.38 -14.10
CA GLY A 35 2.94 -10.25 -15.24
C GLY A 35 4.34 -10.04 -15.82
N ASP A 36 4.43 -9.92 -17.14
CA ASP A 36 5.71 -9.74 -17.84
C ASP A 36 6.17 -8.27 -17.92
N LYS A 37 5.46 -7.35 -17.26
CA LYS A 37 5.80 -5.92 -17.30
C LYS A 37 7.05 -5.64 -16.49
N GLN A 38 7.94 -4.82 -17.04
CA GLN A 38 9.12 -4.35 -16.33
C GLN A 38 8.75 -3.20 -15.39
N VAL A 39 8.84 -3.42 -14.08
CA VAL A 39 8.66 -2.35 -13.08
C VAL A 39 9.91 -1.48 -13.02
N VAL A 40 9.74 -0.17 -13.24
CA VAL A 40 10.84 0.82 -13.22
C VAL A 40 10.84 1.67 -11.96
N GLY A 41 9.74 1.68 -11.22
CA GLY A 41 9.61 2.47 -10.02
C GLY A 41 8.34 2.18 -9.25
N VAL A 42 8.42 2.41 -7.95
CA VAL A 42 7.28 2.49 -7.06
C VAL A 42 7.40 3.78 -6.28
N LYS A 43 6.29 4.53 -6.19
CA LYS A 43 6.21 5.71 -5.34
C LYS A 43 4.96 5.71 -4.49
N ASP A 44 5.07 6.28 -3.31
CA ASP A 44 3.92 6.79 -2.58
C ASP A 44 3.42 8.06 -3.29
N VAL A 45 2.16 8.07 -3.68
CA VAL A 45 1.52 9.16 -4.41
C VAL A 45 1.22 10.34 -3.50
N VAL A 46 1.05 10.11 -2.19
CA VAL A 46 0.76 11.14 -1.20
C VAL A 46 2.01 11.96 -0.89
N THR A 47 3.12 11.26 -0.64
CA THR A 47 4.39 11.89 -0.24
C THR A 47 5.32 12.17 -1.44
N GLY A 48 5.10 11.49 -2.57
CA GLY A 48 6.00 11.52 -3.72
C GLY A 48 7.27 10.69 -3.55
N CYS A 49 7.50 10.12 -2.37
CA CYS A 49 8.69 9.35 -2.05
C CYS A 49 8.73 8.03 -2.82
N ALA A 50 9.92 7.63 -3.27
CA ALA A 50 10.15 6.30 -3.80
C ALA A 50 9.98 5.26 -2.67
N LEU A 51 9.34 4.14 -3.00
CA LEU A 51 9.18 3.02 -2.08
C LEU A 51 10.10 1.87 -2.50
N PRO A 52 10.70 1.16 -1.53
CA PRO A 52 11.45 -0.05 -1.83
C PRO A 52 10.56 -1.12 -2.46
N PHE A 53 11.07 -1.80 -3.47
CA PHE A 53 10.40 -2.96 -4.06
C PHE A 53 11.40 -4.03 -4.48
N LYS A 54 10.91 -5.28 -4.58
CA LYS A 54 11.68 -6.43 -5.05
C LYS A 54 10.85 -7.17 -6.10
N ILE A 55 11.46 -7.51 -7.23
CA ILE A 55 10.84 -8.41 -8.20
C ILE A 55 10.87 -9.82 -7.62
N LEU A 56 9.73 -10.49 -7.60
CA LEU A 56 9.58 -11.88 -7.20
C LEU A 56 9.55 -12.79 -8.44
N SER A 57 9.68 -14.10 -8.24
CA SER A 57 9.37 -15.06 -9.28
C SER A 57 7.90 -14.93 -9.70
N ASP A 58 7.57 -15.43 -10.90
CA ASP A 58 6.18 -15.59 -11.35
C ASP A 58 5.43 -14.26 -11.62
N GLY A 59 6.14 -13.19 -11.95
CA GLY A 59 5.53 -11.92 -12.39
C GLY A 59 4.95 -11.07 -11.27
N TYR A 60 5.35 -11.30 -10.02
CA TYR A 60 5.01 -10.47 -8.87
C TYR A 60 6.10 -9.46 -8.55
N VAL A 61 5.68 -8.32 -7.97
CA VAL A 61 6.56 -7.37 -7.28
C VAL A 61 6.11 -7.25 -5.83
N GLN A 62 7.05 -7.35 -4.90
CA GLN A 62 6.84 -7.07 -3.49
C GLN A 62 7.19 -5.62 -3.21
N LEU A 63 6.22 -4.84 -2.77
CA LEU A 63 6.39 -3.47 -2.31
C LEU A 63 6.53 -3.46 -0.78
N THR A 64 7.43 -2.64 -0.25
CA THR A 64 7.59 -2.47 1.20
C THR A 64 7.19 -1.06 1.62
N VAL A 65 6.28 -0.98 2.58
CA VAL A 65 5.94 0.26 3.30
C VAL A 65 6.50 0.15 4.71
N GLU A 66 7.52 0.95 5.03
CA GLU A 66 8.21 0.89 6.32
C GLU A 66 7.26 1.14 7.49
N GLU A 67 6.36 2.13 7.35
CA GLU A 67 5.32 2.43 8.33
C GLU A 67 4.05 2.92 7.64
N LEU A 68 2.95 2.20 7.82
CA LEU A 68 1.62 2.57 7.35
C LEU A 68 0.83 3.22 8.49
N ARG A 69 0.60 4.54 8.38
CA ARG A 69 -0.26 5.30 9.30
C ARG A 69 -1.59 5.66 8.64
N GLY A 70 -2.56 4.76 8.77
CA GLY A 70 -3.91 4.98 8.26
C GLY A 70 -4.01 4.68 6.78
N TYR A 71 -3.27 5.37 5.92
CA TYR A 71 -3.26 5.09 4.49
C TYR A 71 -1.91 5.31 3.80
N CYS A 72 -1.72 4.60 2.69
CA CYS A 72 -0.67 4.81 1.72
C CYS A 72 -1.24 4.51 0.32
N VAL A 73 -0.90 5.34 -0.66
CA VAL A 73 -1.34 5.15 -2.05
C VAL A 73 -0.11 4.90 -2.90
N MET A 74 0.01 3.70 -3.45
CA MET A 74 1.21 3.29 -4.19
C MET A 74 0.95 3.32 -5.70
N SER A 75 1.88 3.91 -6.44
CA SER A 75 1.90 3.87 -7.89
C SER A 75 3.05 2.98 -8.36
N VAL A 76 2.71 1.85 -8.98
CA VAL A 76 3.66 0.99 -9.70
C VAL A 76 3.80 1.52 -11.12
N GLN A 77 5.02 1.85 -11.52
CA GLN A 77 5.36 2.36 -12.84
C GLN A 77 6.01 1.26 -13.66
N THR A 78 5.48 1.00 -14.86
CA THR A 78 5.96 -0.03 -15.77
C THR A 78 6.28 0.55 -17.15
N VAL A 79 7.18 -0.11 -17.89
CA VAL A 79 7.41 0.14 -19.33
C VAL A 79 6.46 -0.69 -20.18
#